data_AF-A0A7G9W527-F1
#
_entry.id   AF-A0A7G9W527-F1
#
_cell.length_a   1.000
_cell.length_b   1.000
_cell.length_c   1.000
_cell.angle_alpha   90.00
_cell.angle_beta   90.00
_cell.angle_gamma   90.00
#
_symmetry.space_group_name_H-M   'P 1'
#
loop_
_entity.id
_entity.type
_entity.pdbx_description
1 polymer ?
#
loop_
_entity_poly.entity_id
_entity_poly.type
_entity_poly.pdbx_seq_one_letter_code
_entity_poly.pdbx_strand_id
1 'polypeptide(L)'
;MNDKQKIIYEIVTDNTLTYRQKKHLLASQAENILDYPQIQEKTKEYYSKKILCDLYEGHAPYRSRYILPDYELLFEKGSKFLNLSPPEDLFEAIQTLLIMYTNVPSITGQPVFLGEIDKLLTPYVKEMDIDSVYKMIKWFLISIDRMIADGFAHMNIGPEDTLVGRLILKAERELKQGVPNISFKFDENLTEDNYLIEGVRTALTTGKPHFHNNKMICEQVGNYGVVSCYNSLKIGGGSHTLIRINLLRLAKEAINLDDFLNNKLKEIAKASVDMANARAKFLVEDVKFYENDFLAEEGFIDLEKFTSMVGIFGLAETANMFSNGKYGVDSNTTDLGLKIVDTLNNYLLNEDGLYCEGSGGKVVFHSQSGISEDVEETAGTRIPIGDEPPLFNHLRAVIPFHKYFTSGVSDIFIFDKTVRDNPQSMADIIKGSMKRGLRTFTVNVGDSDLIRITGYMIKRTDLDNYRKGIKNKDSSANLGAEAVDNQRILERKIRIADE
;
A
#
# COMPACT_ATOMS: atom_id res chain seq x y z
N MET A 1 -9.26 34.72 -15.58
CA MET A 1 -8.62 33.94 -14.50
C MET A 1 -7.36 33.34 -15.04
N ASN A 2 -6.26 33.35 -14.29
CA ASN A 2 -5.08 32.56 -14.66
C ASN A 2 -5.36 31.06 -14.47
N ASP A 3 -4.49 30.19 -14.99
CA ASP A 3 -4.71 28.73 -14.94
C ASP A 3 -4.90 28.22 -13.51
N LYS A 4 -4.14 28.77 -12.55
CA LYS A 4 -4.26 28.43 -11.13
C LYS A 4 -5.65 28.78 -10.57
N GLN A 5 -6.15 29.98 -10.87
CA GLN A 5 -7.50 30.40 -10.46
C GLN A 5 -8.58 29.52 -11.09
N LYS A 6 -8.39 29.09 -12.34
CA LYS A 6 -9.34 28.21 -13.05
C LYS A 6 -9.47 26.85 -12.36
N ILE A 7 -8.35 26.21 -12.05
CA ILE A 7 -8.33 24.91 -11.33
C ILE A 7 -9.02 25.04 -9.96
N ILE A 8 -8.72 26.10 -9.21
CA ILE A 8 -9.36 26.34 -7.91
C ILE A 8 -10.87 26.52 -8.06
N TYR A 9 -11.32 27.28 -9.07
CA TYR A 9 -12.74 27.48 -9.34
C TYR A 9 -13.45 26.19 -9.74
N GLU A 10 -12.80 25.34 -10.55
CA GLU A 10 -13.29 24.01 -10.91
C GLU A 10 -13.49 23.17 -9.64
N ILE A 11 -12.50 23.09 -8.73
CA ILE A 11 -12.62 22.34 -7.47
C ILE A 11 -13.80 22.84 -6.62
N VAL A 12 -13.95 24.16 -6.42
CA VAL A 12 -15.01 24.69 -5.55
C VAL A 12 -16.40 24.56 -6.14
N THR A 13 -16.53 24.58 -7.48
CA THR A 13 -17.82 24.44 -8.18
C THR A 13 -18.17 23.00 -8.56
N ASP A 14 -17.22 22.07 -8.46
CA ASP A 14 -17.45 20.66 -8.76
C ASP A 14 -18.56 20.09 -7.85
N ASN A 15 -19.64 19.61 -8.47
CA ASN A 15 -20.80 19.06 -7.78
C ASN A 15 -20.71 17.53 -7.60
N THR A 16 -19.59 16.90 -7.97
CA THR A 16 -19.29 15.48 -7.75
C THR A 16 -18.41 15.27 -6.50
N LEU A 17 -17.73 16.33 -6.05
CA LEU A 17 -16.89 16.31 -4.85
C LEU A 17 -17.68 16.58 -3.55
N THR A 18 -17.24 15.91 -2.48
CA THR A 18 -17.65 16.21 -1.10
C THR A 18 -16.86 17.39 -0.53
N TYR A 19 -17.31 17.93 0.60
CA TYR A 19 -16.58 19.00 1.31
C TYR A 19 -15.12 18.61 1.63
N ARG A 20 -14.90 17.38 2.12
CA ARG A 20 -13.57 16.90 2.51
C ARG A 20 -12.64 16.76 1.30
N GLN A 21 -13.15 16.19 0.20
CA GLN A 21 -12.39 16.07 -1.05
C GLN A 21 -12.02 17.45 -1.63
N LYS A 22 -12.95 18.41 -1.61
CA LYS A 22 -12.65 19.79 -2.01
C LYS A 22 -11.55 20.40 -1.15
N LYS A 23 -11.66 20.31 0.17
CA LYS A 23 -10.65 20.82 1.10
C LYS A 23 -9.27 20.20 0.82
N HIS A 24 -9.21 18.89 0.61
CA HIS A 24 -7.98 18.17 0.29
C HIS A 24 -7.36 18.64 -1.03
N LEU A 25 -8.14 18.70 -2.11
CA LEU A 25 -7.64 19.13 -3.42
C LEU A 25 -7.19 20.59 -3.41
N LEU A 26 -7.91 21.48 -2.71
CA LEU A 26 -7.47 22.87 -2.54
C LEU A 26 -6.13 22.96 -1.82
N ALA A 27 -5.93 22.17 -0.76
CA ALA A 27 -4.64 22.11 -0.07
C ALA A 27 -3.52 21.59 -0.98
N SER A 28 -3.79 20.55 -1.78
CA SER A 28 -2.84 20.04 -2.77
C SER A 28 -2.48 21.09 -3.83
N GLN A 29 -3.45 21.88 -4.31
CA GLN A 29 -3.16 22.97 -5.24
C GLN A 29 -2.30 24.07 -4.59
N ALA A 30 -2.53 24.40 -3.32
CA ALA A 30 -1.70 25.36 -2.61
C ALA A 30 -0.25 24.86 -2.46
N GLU A 31 -0.08 23.58 -2.12
CA GLU A 31 1.22 22.90 -2.03
C GLU A 31 1.96 22.91 -3.38
N ASN A 32 1.27 22.65 -4.48
CA ASN A 32 1.85 22.60 -5.84
C ASN A 32 2.17 23.97 -6.45
N ILE A 33 1.74 25.07 -5.84
CA ILE A 33 2.11 26.42 -6.27
C ILE A 33 3.55 26.76 -5.88
N LEU A 34 4.06 26.12 -4.83
CA LEU A 34 5.41 26.32 -4.33
C LEU A 34 6.44 25.66 -5.25
N ASP A 35 7.67 26.17 -5.16
CA ASP A 35 8.80 25.61 -5.89
C ASP A 35 9.11 24.20 -5.38
N TYR A 36 9.54 23.35 -6.31
CA TYR A 36 10.01 22.01 -5.98
C TYR A 36 11.34 22.09 -5.20
N PRO A 37 11.59 21.19 -4.22
CA PRO A 37 12.88 21.03 -3.59
C PRO A 37 14.02 20.94 -4.60
N GLN A 38 15.18 21.50 -4.26
CA GLN A 38 16.31 21.52 -5.18
C GLN A 38 16.80 20.09 -5.42
N ILE A 39 16.73 19.67 -6.70
CA ILE A 39 17.21 18.38 -7.21
C ILE A 39 18.24 18.60 -8.30
N GLN A 40 19.08 17.61 -8.57
CA GLN A 40 20.10 17.69 -9.60
C GLN A 40 19.49 17.85 -11.00
N GLU A 41 20.23 18.47 -11.91
CA GLU A 41 19.73 18.76 -13.27
C GLU A 41 19.37 17.47 -14.04
N LYS A 42 20.14 16.40 -13.84
CA LYS A 42 19.83 15.09 -14.42
C LYS A 42 18.54 14.50 -13.86
N THR A 43 18.27 14.70 -12.57
CA THR A 43 17.02 14.28 -11.91
C THR A 43 15.83 15.05 -12.50
N LYS A 44 15.96 16.36 -12.72
CA LYS A 44 14.93 17.18 -13.41
C LYS A 44 14.66 16.69 -14.82
N GLU A 45 15.69 16.31 -15.57
CA GLU A 45 15.55 15.73 -16.91
C GLU A 45 14.66 14.46 -16.84
N TYR A 46 14.99 13.50 -15.97
CA TYR A 46 14.19 12.28 -15.83
C TYR A 46 12.76 12.54 -15.34
N TYR A 47 12.57 13.51 -14.44
CA TYR A 47 11.24 13.88 -13.96
C TYR A 47 10.39 14.51 -15.08
N SER A 48 10.95 15.45 -15.85
CA SER A 48 10.26 16.07 -16.99
C SER A 48 9.90 15.07 -18.10
N LYS A 49 10.72 14.03 -18.30
CA LYS A 49 10.44 12.91 -19.22
C LYS A 49 9.43 11.89 -18.67
N LYS A 50 8.97 12.08 -17.42
CA LYS A 50 8.14 11.13 -16.65
C LYS A 50 8.78 9.74 -16.51
N ILE A 51 10.11 9.68 -16.52
CA ILE A 51 10.86 8.47 -16.17
C ILE A 51 10.90 8.33 -14.65
N LEU A 52 11.01 9.45 -13.94
CA LEU A 52 10.72 9.55 -12.50
C LEU A 52 9.32 10.13 -12.28
N CYS A 53 8.66 9.66 -11.23
CA CYS A 53 7.38 10.15 -10.77
C CYS A 53 7.36 10.11 -9.23
N ASP A 54 7.01 11.24 -8.60
CA ASP A 54 6.85 11.39 -7.15
C ASP A 54 5.42 11.13 -6.69
N LEU A 55 4.62 10.44 -7.52
CA LEU A 55 3.22 10.09 -7.24
C LEU A 55 2.33 11.30 -6.90
N TYR A 56 2.71 12.50 -7.36
CA TYR A 56 1.97 13.74 -7.11
C TYR A 56 1.79 14.05 -5.63
N GLU A 57 2.78 13.69 -4.81
CA GLU A 57 2.81 13.91 -3.36
C GLU A 57 2.97 15.39 -2.93
N GLY A 58 2.78 16.33 -3.85
CA GLY A 58 3.00 17.75 -3.60
C GLY A 58 4.43 18.20 -3.92
N HIS A 59 4.58 19.40 -4.49
CA HIS A 59 5.90 19.98 -4.75
C HIS A 59 6.67 20.24 -3.45
N ALA A 60 6.02 20.80 -2.42
CA ALA A 60 6.64 21.14 -1.14
C ALA A 60 5.99 20.33 0.01
N PRO A 61 6.40 19.07 0.22
CA PRO A 61 5.72 18.16 1.14
C PRO A 61 5.74 18.68 2.59
N TYR A 62 4.56 18.84 3.19
CA TYR A 62 4.41 19.26 4.60
C TYR A 62 4.09 18.11 5.57
N ARG A 63 4.09 16.87 5.07
CA ARG A 63 3.77 15.64 5.80
C ARG A 63 4.46 14.46 5.12
N SER A 64 4.76 13.43 5.90
CA SER A 64 5.28 12.17 5.35
C SER A 64 4.20 11.44 4.54
N ARG A 65 4.64 10.66 3.54
CA ARG A 65 3.75 9.83 2.73
C ARG A 65 2.93 8.87 3.60
N TYR A 66 3.61 8.14 4.45
CA TYR A 66 3.03 7.15 5.33
C TYR A 66 3.53 7.34 6.75
N ILE A 67 2.61 7.28 7.71
CA ILE A 67 2.88 7.37 9.14
C ILE A 67 2.20 6.18 9.82
N LEU A 68 2.95 5.50 10.69
CA LEU A 68 2.49 4.34 11.45
C LEU A 68 2.67 4.65 12.94
N PRO A 69 1.75 5.41 13.58
CA PRO A 69 1.89 5.74 14.99
C PRO A 69 1.94 4.48 15.86
N ASP A 70 2.72 4.55 16.94
CA ASP A 70 2.76 3.52 17.97
C ASP A 70 1.49 3.61 18.84
N TYR A 71 0.45 2.88 18.43
CA TYR A 71 -0.81 2.85 19.15
C TYR A 71 -0.74 2.05 20.47
N GLU A 72 0.27 1.18 20.65
CA GLU A 72 0.50 0.54 21.95
C GLU A 72 0.97 1.59 22.96
N LEU A 73 1.91 2.45 22.56
CA LEU A 73 2.36 3.57 23.38
C LEU A 73 1.23 4.57 23.67
N LEU A 74 0.34 4.81 22.71
CA LEU A 74 -0.88 5.61 22.93
C LEU A 74 -1.76 5.00 24.03
N PHE A 75 -1.95 3.68 24.02
CA PHE A 75 -2.75 3.00 25.04
C PHE A 75 -2.05 2.97 26.40
N GLU A 76 -0.71 2.94 26.43
CA GLU A 76 0.05 2.96 27.68
C GLU A 76 -0.06 4.30 28.42
N LYS A 77 0.05 5.44 27.71
CA LYS A 77 0.18 6.76 28.35
C LYS A 77 -0.91 7.78 28.00
N GLY A 78 -1.82 7.47 27.08
CA GLY A 78 -2.77 8.43 26.54
C GLY A 78 -2.09 9.49 25.66
N SER A 79 -2.77 10.60 25.40
CA SER A 79 -2.25 11.77 24.66
C SER A 79 -2.60 13.06 25.37
N LYS A 80 -1.59 13.87 25.70
CA LYS A 80 -1.79 15.14 26.40
C LYS A 80 -2.36 16.19 25.46
N PHE A 81 -1.87 16.25 24.22
CA PHE A 81 -2.34 17.12 23.15
C PHE A 81 -3.83 16.93 22.89
N LEU A 82 -4.28 15.68 22.84
CA LEU A 82 -5.69 15.34 22.63
C LEU A 82 -6.53 15.29 23.91
N ASN A 83 -5.92 15.49 25.08
CA ASN A 83 -6.55 15.33 26.40
C ASN A 83 -7.19 13.94 26.60
N LEU A 84 -6.46 12.89 26.22
CA LEU A 84 -6.87 11.49 26.36
C LEU A 84 -6.03 10.84 27.47
N SER A 85 -6.70 10.26 28.46
CA SER A 85 -6.07 9.32 29.39
C SER A 85 -5.86 7.96 28.70
N PRO A 86 -4.97 7.10 29.23
CA PRO A 86 -4.96 5.67 28.89
C PRO A 86 -6.38 5.08 28.97
N PRO A 87 -6.84 4.31 27.97
CA PRO A 87 -8.17 3.72 28.01
C PRO A 87 -8.25 2.62 29.08
N GLU A 88 -9.34 2.60 29.85
CA GLU A 88 -9.55 1.60 30.90
C GLU A 88 -10.41 0.42 30.43
N ASP A 89 -11.21 0.61 29.38
CA ASP A 89 -12.12 -0.40 28.84
C ASP A 89 -12.17 -0.40 27.30
N LEU A 90 -12.93 -1.36 26.74
CA LEU A 90 -13.06 -1.52 25.29
C LEU A 90 -13.70 -0.30 24.61
N PHE A 91 -14.64 0.36 25.28
CA PHE A 91 -15.30 1.53 24.71
C PHE A 91 -14.30 2.67 24.60
N GLU A 92 -13.57 2.97 25.67
CA GLU A 92 -12.53 4.00 25.69
C GLU A 92 -11.40 3.69 24.71
N ALA A 93 -10.98 2.43 24.59
CA ALA A 93 -9.95 2.01 23.64
C ALA A 93 -10.39 2.26 22.19
N ILE A 94 -11.62 1.90 21.84
CA ILE A 94 -12.19 2.16 20.51
C ILE A 94 -12.30 3.67 20.23
N GLN A 95 -12.79 4.46 21.20
CA GLN A 95 -12.90 5.91 21.01
C GLN A 95 -11.53 6.57 20.88
N THR A 96 -10.55 6.15 21.68
CA THR A 96 -9.17 6.65 21.62
C THR A 96 -8.58 6.44 20.22
N LEU A 97 -8.74 5.25 19.65
CA LEU A 97 -8.30 4.97 18.28
C LEU A 97 -9.02 5.83 17.24
N LEU A 98 -10.35 5.93 17.31
CA LEU A 98 -11.14 6.74 16.36
C LEU A 98 -10.75 8.23 16.42
N ILE A 99 -10.50 8.77 17.61
CA ILE A 99 -10.04 10.15 17.78
C ILE A 99 -8.64 10.29 17.17
N MET A 100 -7.72 9.39 17.50
CA MET A 100 -6.35 9.42 16.98
C MET A 100 -6.31 9.36 15.44
N TYR A 101 -7.12 8.50 14.82
CA TYR A 101 -7.21 8.38 13.36
C TYR A 101 -7.55 9.70 12.66
N THR A 102 -8.32 10.57 13.30
CA THR A 102 -8.65 11.88 12.70
C THR A 102 -7.51 12.89 12.76
N ASN A 103 -6.44 12.58 13.51
CA ASN A 103 -5.29 13.46 13.74
C ASN A 103 -3.98 12.92 13.12
N VAL A 104 -4.02 11.77 12.44
CA VAL A 104 -2.83 11.20 11.78
C VAL A 104 -2.85 11.56 10.30
N PRO A 105 -1.92 12.42 9.82
CA PRO A 105 -1.90 12.83 8.44
C PRO A 105 -1.28 11.77 7.52
N SER A 106 -1.58 11.91 6.23
CA SER A 106 -0.84 11.25 5.14
C SER A 106 -0.98 12.10 3.88
N ILE A 107 -0.39 11.67 2.77
CA ILE A 107 -0.59 12.34 1.48
C ILE A 107 -2.06 12.48 1.08
N THR A 108 -2.97 11.59 1.49
CA THR A 108 -4.42 11.68 1.23
C THR A 108 -5.18 12.49 2.28
N GLY A 109 -4.49 12.95 3.33
CA GLY A 109 -5.07 13.64 4.47
C GLY A 109 -5.79 12.71 5.45
N GLN A 110 -5.55 11.40 5.37
CA GLN A 110 -6.20 10.37 6.18
C GLN A 110 -5.20 9.30 6.65
N PRO A 111 -5.45 8.61 7.78
CA PRO A 111 -4.55 7.59 8.28
C PRO A 111 -4.50 6.38 7.34
N VAL A 112 -3.29 5.92 7.05
CA VAL A 112 -3.06 4.71 6.25
C VAL A 112 -2.82 3.46 7.13
N PHE A 113 -2.52 3.65 8.42
CA PHE A 113 -2.28 2.59 9.40
C PHE A 113 -3.27 2.71 10.56
N LEU A 114 -4.01 1.62 10.80
CA LEU A 114 -4.99 1.53 11.87
C LEU A 114 -4.53 0.64 13.03
N GLY A 115 -3.25 0.25 13.09
CA GLY A 115 -2.75 -0.56 14.20
C GLY A 115 -2.97 -2.07 14.04
N GLU A 116 -2.36 -2.81 14.96
CA GLU A 116 -2.59 -4.23 15.20
C GLU A 116 -3.81 -4.40 16.11
N ILE A 117 -4.99 -4.17 15.54
CA ILE A 117 -6.24 -3.94 16.30
C ILE A 117 -6.63 -5.12 17.16
N ASP A 118 -6.43 -6.32 16.64
CA ASP A 118 -6.78 -7.53 17.36
C ASP A 118 -5.96 -7.67 18.64
N LYS A 119 -4.65 -7.38 18.59
CA LYS A 119 -3.77 -7.31 19.77
C LYS A 119 -4.11 -6.16 20.69
N LEU A 120 -4.25 -4.94 20.14
CA LEU A 120 -4.54 -3.72 20.91
C LEU A 120 -5.83 -3.85 21.75
N LEU A 121 -6.88 -4.46 21.18
CA LEU A 121 -8.18 -4.55 21.85
C LEU A 121 -8.35 -5.82 22.70
N THR A 122 -7.56 -6.87 22.48
CA THR A 122 -7.68 -8.14 23.23
C THR A 122 -7.58 -8.00 24.75
N PRO A 123 -6.72 -7.14 25.33
CA PRO A 123 -6.69 -6.91 26.77
C PRO A 123 -8.04 -6.46 27.36
N TYR A 124 -8.84 -5.71 26.60
CA TYR A 124 -10.07 -5.07 27.07
C TYR A 124 -11.34 -5.91 26.90
N VAL A 125 -11.24 -7.14 26.36
CA VAL A 125 -12.42 -8.00 26.08
C VAL A 125 -12.56 -9.22 27.01
N LYS A 126 -11.59 -9.48 27.90
CA LYS A 126 -11.48 -10.76 28.63
C LYS A 126 -12.70 -11.12 29.47
N GLU A 127 -13.38 -10.14 30.04
CA GLU A 127 -14.54 -10.34 30.94
C GLU A 127 -15.88 -9.94 30.32
N MET A 128 -15.88 -9.56 29.04
CA MET A 128 -17.07 -9.09 28.34
C MET A 128 -17.82 -10.26 27.69
N ASP A 129 -19.14 -10.13 27.57
CA ASP A 129 -19.91 -11.05 26.76
C ASP A 129 -19.56 -10.89 25.27
N ILE A 130 -19.46 -12.02 24.56
CA ILE A 130 -18.99 -12.05 23.17
C ILE A 130 -19.92 -11.24 22.24
N ASP A 131 -21.22 -11.18 22.51
CA ASP A 131 -22.17 -10.47 21.66
C ASP A 131 -22.01 -8.95 21.78
N SER A 132 -21.73 -8.43 22.97
CA SER A 132 -21.39 -7.01 23.19
C SER A 132 -20.06 -6.65 22.54
N VAL A 133 -19.02 -7.48 22.71
CA VAL A 133 -17.74 -7.27 22.02
C VAL A 133 -17.95 -7.25 20.52
N TYR A 134 -18.69 -8.23 19.99
CA TYR A 134 -19.00 -8.31 18.57
C TYR A 134 -19.74 -7.07 18.06
N LYS A 135 -20.75 -6.60 18.80
CA LYS A 135 -21.48 -5.39 18.46
C LYS A 135 -20.56 -4.17 18.41
N MET A 136 -19.65 -4.01 19.37
CA MET A 136 -18.70 -2.90 19.42
C MET A 136 -17.68 -2.96 18.27
N ILE A 137 -17.10 -4.14 18.01
CA ILE A 137 -16.19 -4.35 16.87
C ILE A 137 -16.89 -4.06 15.54
N LYS A 138 -18.12 -4.53 15.36
CA LYS A 138 -18.89 -4.28 14.13
C LYS A 138 -19.14 -2.79 13.92
N TRP A 139 -19.49 -2.05 14.98
CA TRP A 139 -19.67 -0.59 14.88
C TRP A 139 -18.34 0.16 14.70
N PHE A 140 -17.24 -0.34 15.27
CA PHE A 140 -15.92 0.22 15.03
C PHE A 140 -15.55 0.16 13.54
N LEU A 141 -15.76 -0.99 12.88
CA LEU A 141 -15.55 -1.14 11.43
C LEU A 141 -16.47 -0.21 10.61
N ILE A 142 -17.75 -0.12 10.97
CA ILE A 142 -18.70 0.81 10.33
C ILE A 142 -18.19 2.26 10.46
N SER A 143 -17.73 2.66 11.65
CA SER A 143 -17.21 4.00 11.92
C SER A 143 -15.99 4.30 11.05
N ILE A 144 -15.02 3.37 10.96
CA ILE A 144 -13.85 3.49 10.09
C ILE A 144 -14.28 3.73 8.63
N ASP A 145 -15.18 2.90 8.08
CA ASP A 145 -15.67 3.02 6.70
C ASP A 145 -16.46 4.32 6.45
N ARG A 146 -17.02 4.97 7.48
CA ARG A 146 -17.71 6.27 7.35
C ARG A 146 -16.81 7.48 7.58
N MET A 147 -15.80 7.35 8.43
CA MET A 147 -14.96 8.47 8.86
C MET A 147 -13.72 8.64 8.00
N ILE A 148 -13.05 7.55 7.65
CA ILE A 148 -11.87 7.54 6.80
C ILE A 148 -12.38 7.50 5.35
N ALA A 149 -13.00 6.38 4.95
CA ALA A 149 -13.47 6.19 3.56
C ALA A 149 -12.33 6.44 2.53
N ASP A 150 -11.16 5.88 2.85
CA ASP A 150 -9.99 5.83 1.98
C ASP A 150 -9.50 4.38 1.86
N GLY A 151 -9.48 3.87 0.63
CA GLY A 151 -9.04 2.52 0.29
C GLY A 151 -7.57 2.23 0.61
N PHE A 152 -6.78 3.22 1.03
CA PHE A 152 -5.38 3.02 1.44
C PHE A 152 -5.19 2.72 2.94
N ALA A 153 -6.25 2.77 3.75
CA ALA A 153 -6.18 2.48 5.18
C ALA A 153 -6.14 0.98 5.46
N HIS A 154 -5.16 0.54 6.25
CA HIS A 154 -4.96 -0.87 6.62
C HIS A 154 -5.13 -1.09 8.12
N MET A 155 -6.06 -1.97 8.46
CA MET A 155 -6.14 -2.63 9.76
C MET A 155 -5.26 -3.88 9.74
N ASN A 156 -4.30 -3.97 10.66
CA ASN A 156 -3.44 -5.14 10.78
C ASN A 156 -4.01 -6.10 11.84
N ILE A 157 -3.92 -7.41 11.57
CA ILE A 157 -4.30 -8.48 12.50
C ILE A 157 -3.30 -9.64 12.43
N GLY A 158 -3.29 -10.49 13.46
CA GLY A 158 -2.40 -11.65 13.58
C GLY A 158 -0.97 -11.28 14.01
N PRO A 159 -0.04 -12.26 14.02
CA PRO A 159 -0.22 -13.63 13.56
C PRO A 159 -0.92 -14.58 14.53
N GLU A 160 -1.02 -14.23 15.81
CA GLU A 160 -1.69 -15.03 16.82
C GLU A 160 -3.21 -15.04 16.65
N ASP A 161 -3.85 -16.16 17.00
CA ASP A 161 -5.30 -16.25 17.04
C ASP A 161 -5.87 -15.54 18.27
N THR A 162 -6.71 -14.53 18.03
CA THR A 162 -7.37 -13.76 19.08
C THR A 162 -8.87 -13.72 18.88
N LEU A 163 -9.62 -13.61 19.99
CA LEU A 163 -11.07 -13.42 19.94
C LEU A 163 -11.45 -12.20 19.09
N VAL A 164 -10.75 -11.07 19.29
CA VAL A 164 -11.00 -9.84 18.53
C VAL A 164 -10.73 -10.05 17.05
N GLY A 165 -9.61 -10.70 16.68
CA GLY A 165 -9.27 -11.02 15.30
C GLY A 165 -10.37 -11.86 14.62
N ARG A 166 -10.89 -12.88 15.29
CA ARG A 166 -12.01 -13.70 14.80
C ARG A 166 -13.30 -12.87 14.64
N LEU A 167 -13.61 -11.98 15.58
CA LEU A 167 -14.80 -11.13 15.52
C LEU A 167 -14.72 -10.07 14.42
N ILE A 168 -13.53 -9.52 14.15
CA ILE A 168 -13.29 -8.64 12.99
C ILE A 168 -13.59 -9.39 11.70
N LEU A 169 -13.01 -10.58 11.50
CA LEU A 169 -13.24 -11.40 10.31
C LEU A 169 -14.72 -11.77 10.14
N LYS A 170 -15.43 -12.10 11.23
CA LYS A 170 -16.88 -12.33 11.23
C LYS A 170 -17.65 -11.09 10.78
N ALA A 171 -17.39 -9.93 11.38
CA ALA A 171 -18.07 -8.69 11.06
C ALA A 171 -17.84 -8.27 9.60
N GLU A 172 -16.63 -8.45 9.08
CA GLU A 172 -16.28 -8.13 7.70
C GLU A 172 -17.07 -8.92 6.67
N ARG A 173 -17.28 -10.23 6.91
CA ARG A 173 -18.12 -11.06 6.03
C ARG A 173 -19.57 -10.57 5.97
N GLU A 174 -20.08 -10.04 7.07
CA GLU A 174 -21.42 -9.45 7.12
C GLU A 174 -21.49 -8.06 6.48
N LEU A 175 -20.48 -7.22 6.73
CA LEU A 175 -20.50 -5.81 6.33
C LEU A 175 -20.11 -5.59 4.85
N LYS A 176 -19.17 -6.37 4.33
CA LYS A 176 -18.65 -6.28 2.95
C LYS A 176 -18.31 -4.83 2.56
N GLN A 177 -17.54 -4.16 3.41
CA GLN A 177 -17.13 -2.76 3.22
C GLN A 177 -15.78 -2.67 2.50
N GLY A 178 -15.61 -1.63 1.68
CA GLY A 178 -14.36 -1.39 0.96
C GLY A 178 -13.23 -0.92 1.88
N VAL A 179 -13.57 -0.21 2.96
CA VAL A 179 -12.63 0.33 3.94
C VAL A 179 -12.95 -0.26 5.32
N PRO A 180 -11.93 -0.59 6.14
CA PRO A 180 -10.51 -0.57 5.81
C PRO A 180 -10.11 -1.79 4.97
N ASN A 181 -8.93 -1.77 4.33
CA ASN A 181 -8.28 -3.03 3.99
C ASN A 181 -7.87 -3.75 5.29
N ILE A 182 -7.72 -5.07 5.21
CA ILE A 182 -7.19 -5.87 6.32
C ILE A 182 -5.92 -6.57 5.87
N SER A 183 -4.87 -6.41 6.66
CA SER A 183 -3.59 -7.10 6.49
C SER A 183 -3.46 -8.16 7.58
N PHE A 184 -3.53 -9.42 7.18
CA PHE A 184 -3.35 -10.57 8.05
C PHE A 184 -1.87 -10.95 8.02
N LYS A 185 -1.16 -10.73 9.13
CA LYS A 185 0.20 -11.23 9.35
C LYS A 185 0.13 -12.74 9.53
N PHE A 186 0.68 -13.52 8.62
CA PHE A 186 0.67 -14.98 8.68
C PHE A 186 2.05 -15.51 9.07
N ASP A 187 2.10 -16.37 10.08
CA ASP A 187 3.29 -17.14 10.45
C ASP A 187 2.89 -18.61 10.67
N GLU A 188 3.53 -19.55 9.97
CA GLU A 188 3.21 -20.98 10.08
C GLU A 188 3.40 -21.53 11.51
N ASN A 189 4.24 -20.89 12.34
CA ASN A 189 4.48 -21.34 13.72
C ASN A 189 3.59 -20.65 14.77
N LEU A 190 2.96 -19.52 14.42
CA LEU A 190 2.17 -18.71 15.37
C LEU A 190 0.68 -18.68 15.02
N THR A 191 0.34 -18.80 13.74
CA THR A 191 -1.04 -18.75 13.27
C THR A 191 -1.67 -20.14 13.32
N GLU A 192 -2.73 -20.29 14.11
CA GLU A 192 -3.52 -21.51 14.11
C GLU A 192 -4.20 -21.76 12.74
N ASP A 193 -4.22 -23.02 12.30
CA ASP A 193 -4.82 -23.42 11.02
C ASP A 193 -6.28 -22.98 10.88
N ASN A 194 -7.07 -23.14 11.94
CA ASN A 194 -8.46 -22.71 11.95
C ASN A 194 -8.62 -21.18 11.87
N TYR A 195 -7.63 -20.41 12.33
CA TYR A 195 -7.65 -18.96 12.22
C TYR A 195 -7.28 -18.51 10.80
N LEU A 196 -6.28 -19.14 10.18
CA LEU A 196 -5.98 -18.95 8.76
C LEU A 196 -7.19 -19.26 7.88
N ILE A 197 -7.90 -20.37 8.14
CA ILE A 197 -9.11 -20.75 7.39
C ILE A 197 -10.21 -19.68 7.54
N GLU A 198 -10.38 -19.08 8.72
CA GLU A 198 -11.31 -17.96 8.91
C GLU A 198 -10.89 -16.71 8.12
N GLY A 199 -9.59 -16.42 8.08
CA GLY A 199 -9.03 -15.38 7.22
C GLY A 199 -9.35 -15.65 5.75
N VAL A 200 -9.11 -16.87 5.29
CA VAL A 200 -9.39 -17.30 3.91
C VAL A 200 -10.87 -17.18 3.57
N ARG A 201 -11.78 -17.70 4.41
CA ARG A 201 -13.23 -17.56 4.22
C ARG A 201 -13.65 -16.11 4.06
N THR A 202 -13.03 -15.22 4.84
CA THR A 202 -13.29 -13.78 4.76
C THR A 202 -12.76 -13.20 3.45
N ALA A 203 -11.56 -13.56 3.03
CA ALA A 203 -10.96 -13.12 1.77
C ALA A 203 -11.74 -13.63 0.54
N LEU A 204 -12.26 -14.85 0.57
CA LEU A 204 -13.11 -15.39 -0.49
C LEU A 204 -14.52 -14.78 -0.53
N THR A 205 -14.94 -14.13 0.56
CA THR A 205 -16.23 -13.42 0.66
C THR A 205 -16.10 -11.94 0.29
N THR A 206 -14.99 -11.31 0.67
CA THR A 206 -14.84 -9.85 0.64
C THR A 206 -13.60 -9.37 -0.14
N GLY A 207 -12.74 -10.26 -0.63
CA GLY A 207 -11.46 -9.89 -1.23
C GLY A 207 -10.37 -9.49 -0.24
N LYS A 208 -10.66 -9.39 1.07
CA LYS A 208 -9.71 -9.12 2.16
C LYS A 208 -9.96 -10.11 3.33
N PRO A 209 -8.96 -10.47 4.16
CA PRO A 209 -7.64 -9.88 4.29
C PRO A 209 -6.65 -10.21 3.18
N HIS A 210 -5.58 -9.44 3.15
CA HIS A 210 -4.33 -9.70 2.44
C HIS A 210 -3.38 -10.45 3.37
N PHE A 211 -2.82 -11.56 2.92
CA PHE A 211 -1.94 -12.36 3.75
C PHE A 211 -0.50 -11.92 3.54
N HIS A 212 0.21 -11.63 4.63
CA HIS A 212 1.61 -11.17 4.62
C HIS A 212 2.49 -12.18 5.35
N ASN A 213 3.63 -12.53 4.75
CA ASN A 213 4.58 -13.48 5.32
C ASN A 213 5.31 -12.84 6.51
N ASN A 214 4.75 -13.02 7.71
CA ASN A 214 5.19 -12.33 8.93
C ASN A 214 6.65 -12.63 9.24
N LYS A 215 7.05 -13.91 9.16
CA LYS A 215 8.43 -14.32 9.42
C LYS A 215 9.44 -13.58 8.53
N MET A 216 9.23 -13.62 7.21
CA MET A 216 10.11 -12.95 6.25
C MET A 216 10.17 -11.44 6.48
N ILE A 217 9.03 -10.82 6.77
CA ILE A 217 8.95 -9.37 6.91
C ILE A 217 9.59 -8.91 8.23
N CYS A 218 9.34 -9.62 9.35
CA CYS A 218 9.99 -9.35 10.63
C CYS A 218 11.51 -9.47 10.55
N GLU A 219 12.04 -10.48 9.83
CA GLU A 219 13.49 -10.64 9.61
C GLU A 219 14.11 -9.44 8.87
N GLN A 220 13.35 -8.77 8.01
CA GLN A 220 13.83 -7.65 7.19
C GLN A 220 13.57 -6.27 7.80
N VAL A 221 12.44 -6.08 8.47
CA VAL A 221 11.92 -4.76 8.91
C VAL A 221 11.88 -4.64 10.43
N GLY A 222 11.83 -5.75 11.17
CA GLY A 222 11.60 -5.77 12.61
C GLY A 222 10.12 -5.58 12.96
N ASN A 223 9.82 -4.80 14.01
CA ASN A 223 8.45 -4.48 14.38
C ASN A 223 7.80 -3.58 13.31
N TYR A 224 6.79 -4.09 12.60
CA TYR A 224 6.28 -3.47 11.38
C TYR A 224 4.75 -3.44 11.32
N GLY A 225 4.21 -2.48 10.56
CA GLY A 225 2.83 -2.47 10.13
C GLY A 225 2.74 -2.50 8.60
N VAL A 226 1.60 -2.95 8.08
CA VAL A 226 1.29 -2.88 6.64
C VAL A 226 0.37 -1.69 6.35
N VAL A 227 0.67 -0.93 5.29
CA VAL A 227 -0.10 0.24 4.86
C VAL A 227 -0.25 0.35 3.34
N SER A 228 -1.35 0.96 2.89
CA SER A 228 -1.57 1.36 1.49
C SER A 228 -1.26 0.24 0.47
N CYS A 229 -0.33 0.43 -0.47
CA CYS A 229 0.07 -0.57 -1.47
C CYS A 229 0.88 -1.75 -0.89
N TYR A 230 0.47 -2.30 0.25
CA TYR A 230 1.11 -3.42 0.97
C TYR A 230 2.51 -3.08 1.47
N ASN A 231 2.72 -1.81 1.85
CA ASN A 231 4.01 -1.36 2.32
C ASN A 231 4.25 -1.86 3.75
N SER A 232 5.35 -2.55 4.00
CA SER A 232 5.79 -2.95 5.34
C SER A 232 6.81 -1.95 5.86
N LEU A 233 6.42 -1.19 6.88
CA LEU A 233 7.23 -0.11 7.46
C LEU A 233 7.23 -0.24 8.98
N LYS A 234 8.23 0.36 9.64
CA LYS A 234 8.35 0.28 11.10
C LYS A 234 7.19 0.97 11.81
N ILE A 235 6.66 0.34 12.86
CA ILE A 235 5.70 0.99 13.78
C ILE A 235 6.44 2.05 14.62
N GLY A 236 5.77 3.16 14.87
CA GLY A 236 6.37 4.40 15.37
C GLY A 236 7.17 5.15 14.30
N GLY A 237 7.05 4.77 13.03
CA GLY A 237 7.84 5.32 11.93
C GLY A 237 6.99 5.54 10.69
N GLY A 238 7.59 5.31 9.53
CA GLY A 238 6.91 5.47 8.25
C GLY A 238 7.84 5.70 7.09
N SER A 239 7.32 6.36 6.05
CA SER A 239 8.07 6.72 4.86
C SER A 239 7.86 8.19 4.54
N HIS A 240 8.94 8.95 4.37
CA HIS A 240 8.89 10.36 3.98
C HIS A 240 8.23 10.52 2.62
N THR A 241 8.66 9.73 1.64
CA THR A 241 8.19 9.81 0.24
C THR A 241 8.30 8.46 -0.48
N LEU A 242 7.62 8.31 -1.62
CA LEU A 242 7.83 7.22 -2.59
C LEU A 242 8.06 7.79 -3.98
N ILE A 243 9.27 7.61 -4.50
CA ILE A 243 9.61 7.92 -5.89
C ILE A 243 9.51 6.64 -6.71
N ARG A 244 8.84 6.66 -7.87
CA ARG A 244 8.76 5.49 -8.75
C ARG A 244 9.45 5.72 -10.09
N ILE A 245 10.06 4.66 -10.59
CA ILE A 245 10.79 4.61 -11.85
C ILE A 245 9.94 3.88 -12.89
N ASN A 246 9.68 4.54 -14.01
CA ASN A 246 9.10 3.92 -15.20
C ASN A 246 10.21 3.21 -16.00
N LEU A 247 10.33 1.89 -15.82
CA LEU A 247 11.39 1.12 -16.47
C LEU A 247 11.25 1.10 -17.99
N LEU A 248 10.02 1.08 -18.52
CA LEU A 248 9.78 1.03 -19.95
C LEU A 248 10.25 2.33 -20.63
N ARG A 249 9.94 3.48 -20.05
CA ARG A 249 10.42 4.78 -20.57
C ARG A 249 11.93 4.91 -20.47
N LEU A 250 12.53 4.43 -19.37
CA LEU A 250 13.98 4.42 -19.25
C LEU A 250 14.63 3.50 -20.31
N ALA A 251 14.04 2.33 -20.58
CA ALA A 251 14.51 1.39 -21.57
C ALA A 251 14.46 1.96 -22.99
N LYS A 252 13.43 2.76 -23.32
CA LYS A 252 13.32 3.49 -24.60
C LYS A 252 14.44 4.52 -24.81
N GLU A 253 15.12 4.98 -23.75
CA GLU A 253 16.28 5.87 -23.83
C GLU A 253 17.63 5.13 -23.92
N ALA A 254 17.63 3.80 -23.79
CA ALA A 254 18.84 2.99 -23.86
C ALA A 254 19.19 2.62 -25.30
N ILE A 255 20.49 2.54 -25.60
CA ILE A 255 20.96 2.10 -26.93
C ILE A 255 20.68 0.61 -27.15
N ASN A 256 20.92 -0.18 -26.10
CA ASN A 256 20.74 -1.63 -26.08
C ASN A 256 20.68 -2.11 -24.62
N LEU A 257 20.54 -3.43 -24.42
CA LEU A 257 20.46 -4.02 -23.09
C LEU A 257 21.71 -3.75 -22.22
N ASP A 258 22.90 -3.70 -22.82
CA ASP A 258 24.14 -3.45 -22.07
C ASP A 258 24.17 -2.01 -21.53
N ASP A 259 23.82 -1.03 -22.36
CA ASP A 259 23.67 0.37 -21.96
C ASP A 259 22.59 0.52 -20.88
N PHE A 260 21.46 -0.19 -21.02
CA PHE A 260 20.40 -0.17 -20.02
C PHE A 260 20.90 -0.65 -18.66
N LEU A 261 21.52 -1.84 -18.62
CA LEU A 261 21.96 -2.47 -17.37
C LEU A 261 23.15 -1.75 -16.72
N ASN A 262 24.12 -1.30 -17.51
CA ASN A 262 25.39 -0.80 -16.97
C ASN A 262 25.42 0.73 -16.81
N ASN A 263 24.58 1.47 -17.54
CA ASN A 263 24.55 2.94 -17.48
C ASN A 263 23.19 3.45 -17.00
N LYS A 264 22.09 3.15 -17.72
CA LYS A 264 20.77 3.76 -17.44
C LYS A 264 20.24 3.39 -16.05
N LEU A 265 20.34 2.13 -15.64
CA LEU A 265 19.94 1.70 -14.30
C LEU A 265 20.77 2.35 -13.18
N LYS A 266 22.05 2.63 -13.43
CA LYS A 266 22.91 3.33 -12.48
C LYS A 266 22.54 4.80 -12.35
N GLU A 267 22.36 5.48 -13.48
CA GLU A 267 21.97 6.88 -13.53
C GLU A 267 20.61 7.12 -12.86
N ILE A 268 19.63 6.25 -13.15
CA ILE A 268 18.28 6.41 -12.58
C ILE A 268 18.25 6.08 -11.08
N ALA A 269 19.06 5.14 -10.60
CA ALA A 269 19.16 4.83 -9.17
C ALA A 269 19.58 6.09 -8.40
N LYS A 270 20.68 6.72 -8.83
CA LYS A 270 21.16 7.97 -8.26
C LYS A 270 20.11 9.09 -8.33
N ALA A 271 19.48 9.28 -9.49
CA ALA A 271 18.45 10.32 -9.65
C ALA A 271 17.22 10.08 -8.76
N SER A 272 16.79 8.83 -8.59
CA SER A 272 15.66 8.48 -7.73
C SER A 272 15.94 8.77 -6.25
N VAL A 273 17.17 8.48 -5.78
CA VAL A 273 17.60 8.77 -4.41
C VAL A 273 17.82 10.26 -4.20
N ASP A 274 18.38 10.97 -5.17
CA ASP A 274 18.50 12.44 -5.15
C ASP A 274 17.13 13.10 -4.95
N MET A 275 16.11 12.67 -5.71
CA MET A 275 14.75 13.17 -5.57
C MET A 275 14.13 12.83 -4.20
N ALA A 276 14.30 11.59 -3.73
CA ALA A 276 13.79 11.18 -2.42
C ALA A 276 14.44 11.96 -1.27
N ASN A 277 15.76 12.14 -1.33
CA ASN A 277 16.55 12.87 -0.35
C ASN A 277 16.19 14.36 -0.31
N ALA A 278 16.00 15.00 -1.46
CA ALA A 278 15.60 16.41 -1.51
C ALA A 278 14.25 16.64 -0.82
N ARG A 279 13.29 15.72 -1.02
CA ARG A 279 11.97 15.78 -0.40
C ARG A 279 12.02 15.50 1.10
N ALA A 280 12.74 14.45 1.52
CA ALA A 280 12.92 14.12 2.93
C ALA A 280 13.62 15.27 3.68
N LYS A 281 14.66 15.84 3.08
CA LYS A 281 15.38 17.00 3.64
C LYS A 281 14.46 18.20 3.83
N PHE A 282 13.67 18.55 2.83
CA PHE A 282 12.71 19.66 2.94
C PHE A 282 11.70 19.43 4.08
N LEU A 283 11.16 18.21 4.19
CA LEU A 283 10.21 17.85 5.24
C LEU A 283 10.81 17.93 6.65
N VAL A 284 12.07 17.50 6.81
CA VAL A 284 12.76 17.45 8.11
C VAL A 284 13.34 18.81 8.50
N GLU A 285 14.03 19.49 7.59
CA GLU A 285 14.80 20.71 7.91
C GLU A 285 13.99 22.00 7.75
N ASP A 286 13.20 22.13 6.68
CA ASP A 286 12.47 23.36 6.36
C ASP A 286 11.07 23.36 7.00
N VAL A 287 10.31 22.28 6.83
CA VAL A 287 8.98 22.12 7.44
C VAL A 287 9.09 21.80 8.93
N LYS A 288 10.17 21.13 9.34
CA LYS A 288 10.41 20.71 10.73
C LYS A 288 9.25 19.87 11.26
N PHE A 289 8.71 18.98 10.41
CA PHE A 289 7.53 18.18 10.73
C PHE A 289 7.72 17.40 12.04
N TYR A 290 8.88 16.75 12.20
CA TYR A 290 9.22 15.96 13.39
C TYR A 290 9.57 16.78 14.63
N GLU A 291 9.74 18.10 14.51
CA GLU A 291 9.92 19.00 15.67
C GLU A 291 8.60 19.62 16.12
N ASN A 292 7.64 19.80 15.19
CA ASN A 292 6.44 20.61 15.39
C ASN A 292 5.15 19.79 15.51
N ASP A 293 5.12 18.55 15.04
CA ASP A 293 3.92 17.71 15.09
C ASP A 293 3.81 16.96 16.43
N PHE A 294 2.61 16.99 17.03
CA PHE A 294 2.36 16.38 18.33
C PHE A 294 2.63 14.87 18.33
N LEU A 295 2.50 14.18 17.20
CA LEU A 295 2.83 12.76 17.09
C LEU A 295 4.29 12.50 17.45
N ALA A 296 5.19 13.39 17.04
CA ALA A 296 6.61 13.30 17.33
C ALA A 296 6.92 13.85 18.73
N GLU A 297 6.31 14.98 19.12
CA GLU A 297 6.48 15.57 20.46
C GLU A 297 6.09 14.58 21.57
N GLU A 298 4.99 13.85 21.37
CA GLU A 298 4.52 12.81 22.28
C GLU A 298 5.16 11.45 22.01
N GLY A 299 6.08 11.31 21.05
CA GLY A 299 6.85 10.09 20.79
C GLY A 299 6.06 8.93 20.20
N PHE A 300 4.85 9.15 19.68
CA PHE A 300 4.12 8.13 18.91
C PHE A 300 4.77 7.85 17.57
N ILE A 301 5.57 8.78 17.07
CA ILE A 301 6.46 8.58 15.93
C ILE A 301 7.87 9.08 16.28
N ASP A 302 8.86 8.49 15.62
CA ASP A 302 10.27 8.80 15.82
C ASP A 302 10.97 8.83 14.45
N LEU A 303 11.66 9.94 14.17
CA LEU A 303 12.42 10.15 12.93
C LEU A 303 13.37 8.98 12.64
N GLU A 304 14.00 8.40 13.66
CA GLU A 304 14.93 7.27 13.50
C GLU A 304 14.25 5.98 12.99
N LYS A 305 12.93 5.93 13.00
CA LYS A 305 12.13 4.82 12.47
C LYS A 305 11.60 5.08 11.06
N PHE A 306 11.91 6.23 10.45
CA PHE A 306 11.50 6.54 9.08
C PHE A 306 12.51 6.07 8.02
N THR A 307 12.00 6.03 6.79
CA THR A 307 12.75 5.74 5.58
C THR A 307 12.18 6.53 4.39
N SER A 308 12.73 6.32 3.20
CA SER A 308 12.15 6.71 1.92
C SER A 308 12.16 5.52 0.97
N MET A 309 11.19 5.49 0.06
CA MET A 309 11.04 4.37 -0.87
C MET A 309 11.38 4.76 -2.29
N VAL A 310 12.02 3.84 -3.00
CA VAL A 310 12.13 3.88 -4.46
C VAL A 310 11.32 2.71 -5.01
N GLY A 311 10.41 2.98 -5.94
CA GLY A 311 9.56 1.99 -6.57
C GLY A 311 9.88 1.79 -8.05
N ILE A 312 9.45 0.67 -8.62
CA ILE A 312 9.43 0.46 -10.08
C ILE A 312 8.05 0.07 -10.58
N PHE A 313 7.83 0.27 -11.87
CA PHE A 313 6.76 -0.31 -12.67
C PHE A 313 7.20 -0.44 -14.14
N GLY A 314 6.43 -1.17 -14.94
CA GLY A 314 6.73 -1.42 -16.35
C GLY A 314 7.83 -2.47 -16.59
N LEU A 315 8.09 -3.36 -15.61
CA LEU A 315 9.15 -4.36 -15.73
C LEU A 315 8.87 -5.36 -16.85
N ALA A 316 7.61 -5.81 -16.98
CA ALA A 316 7.22 -6.80 -17.96
C ALA A 316 7.48 -6.29 -19.38
N GLU A 317 7.04 -5.07 -19.68
CA GLU A 317 7.24 -4.43 -20.98
C GLU A 317 8.73 -4.19 -21.26
N THR A 318 9.49 -3.82 -20.23
CA THR A 318 10.95 -3.63 -20.35
C THR A 318 11.67 -4.94 -20.69
N ALA A 319 11.34 -6.04 -20.01
CA ALA A 319 11.94 -7.34 -20.28
C ALA A 319 11.57 -7.85 -21.68
N ASN A 320 10.31 -7.65 -22.09
CA ASN A 320 9.85 -7.97 -23.45
C ASN A 320 10.58 -7.15 -24.51
N MET A 321 10.88 -5.86 -24.25
CA MET A 321 11.58 -4.99 -25.20
C MET A 321 12.99 -5.49 -25.53
N PHE A 322 13.68 -6.10 -24.58
CA PHE A 322 15.06 -6.59 -24.74
C PHE A 322 15.14 -8.11 -25.03
N SER A 323 14.03 -8.78 -25.27
CA SER A 323 13.98 -10.21 -25.53
C SER A 323 12.95 -10.55 -26.62
N ASN A 324 12.96 -11.80 -27.11
CA ASN A 324 11.98 -12.29 -28.08
C ASN A 324 10.80 -13.04 -27.42
N GLY A 325 10.85 -13.21 -26.10
CA GLY A 325 9.85 -13.95 -25.34
C GLY A 325 8.88 -13.03 -24.61
N LYS A 326 8.11 -13.63 -23.70
CA LYS A 326 7.06 -12.94 -22.96
C LYS A 326 7.26 -13.12 -21.47
N TYR A 327 7.41 -12.01 -20.75
CA TYR A 327 7.60 -11.96 -19.31
C TYR A 327 6.48 -12.73 -18.58
N GLY A 328 6.86 -13.56 -17.61
CA GLY A 328 5.94 -14.40 -16.86
C GLY A 328 5.53 -15.69 -17.56
N VAL A 329 5.88 -15.88 -18.83
CA VAL A 329 5.58 -17.10 -19.62
C VAL A 329 6.85 -17.76 -20.11
N ASP A 330 7.74 -16.99 -20.74
CA ASP A 330 9.07 -17.43 -21.18
C ASP A 330 10.09 -17.25 -20.04
N SER A 331 10.83 -18.31 -19.74
CA SER A 331 11.77 -18.31 -18.61
C SER A 331 12.92 -17.34 -18.84
N ASN A 332 13.49 -17.29 -20.05
CA ASN A 332 14.63 -16.42 -20.36
C ASN A 332 14.25 -14.93 -20.23
N THR A 333 13.04 -14.58 -20.66
CA THR A 333 12.49 -13.22 -20.53
C THR A 333 12.22 -12.85 -19.08
N THR A 334 11.72 -13.80 -18.30
CA THR A 334 11.47 -13.60 -16.86
C THR A 334 12.78 -13.46 -16.09
N ASP A 335 13.79 -14.28 -16.41
CA ASP A 335 15.14 -14.20 -15.84
C ASP A 335 15.84 -12.88 -16.20
N LEU A 336 15.59 -12.35 -17.40
CA LEU A 336 16.04 -11.01 -17.76
C LEU A 336 15.40 -9.94 -16.87
N GLY A 337 14.09 -10.03 -16.60
CA GLY A 337 13.43 -9.17 -15.63
C GLY A 337 14.07 -9.25 -14.24
N LEU A 338 14.39 -10.47 -13.79
CA LEU A 338 15.07 -10.68 -12.50
C LEU A 338 16.46 -10.03 -12.48
N LYS A 339 17.21 -10.13 -13.57
CA LYS A 339 18.51 -9.47 -13.73
C LYS A 339 18.40 -7.94 -13.67
N ILE A 340 17.39 -7.36 -14.29
CA ILE A 340 17.13 -5.91 -14.24
C ILE A 340 16.87 -5.46 -12.80
N VAL A 341 16.00 -6.18 -12.08
CA VAL A 341 15.67 -5.87 -10.68
C VAL A 341 16.88 -6.02 -9.77
N ASP A 342 17.65 -7.10 -9.90
CA ASP A 342 18.86 -7.32 -9.12
C ASP A 342 19.91 -6.23 -9.37
N THR A 343 20.13 -5.88 -10.63
CA THR A 343 21.08 -4.83 -11.03
C THR A 343 20.68 -3.47 -10.46
N LEU A 344 19.41 -3.08 -10.61
CA LEU A 344 18.91 -1.82 -10.06
C LEU A 344 18.98 -1.79 -8.52
N ASN A 345 18.60 -2.89 -7.86
CA ASN A 345 18.70 -2.99 -6.41
C ASN A 345 20.15 -2.80 -5.93
N ASN A 346 21.13 -3.40 -6.62
CA ASN A 346 22.54 -3.23 -6.30
C ASN A 346 23.00 -1.77 -6.46
N TYR A 347 22.52 -1.03 -7.45
CA TYR A 347 22.82 0.40 -7.57
C TYR A 347 22.15 1.22 -6.46
N LEU A 348 20.89 0.94 -6.13
CA LEU A 348 20.19 1.63 -5.05
C LEU A 348 20.87 1.44 -3.69
N LEU A 349 21.37 0.24 -3.39
CA LEU A 349 22.08 -0.06 -2.14
C LEU A 349 23.40 0.73 -1.98
N ASN A 350 23.97 1.23 -3.07
CA ASN A 350 25.20 2.04 -3.04
C ASN A 350 24.92 3.53 -2.75
N GLU A 351 23.68 3.99 -2.89
CA GLU A 351 23.30 5.37 -2.62
C GLU A 351 22.84 5.51 -1.15
N ASP A 352 23.07 6.67 -0.52
CA ASP A 352 22.66 6.94 0.86
C ASP A 352 21.29 7.62 0.90
N GLY A 353 20.41 7.13 1.79
CA GLY A 353 19.11 7.73 2.06
C GLY A 353 19.21 8.69 3.24
N LEU A 354 18.86 9.96 3.03
CA LEU A 354 18.78 10.94 4.12
C LEU A 354 17.58 10.63 5.03
N TYR A 355 17.80 10.70 6.34
CA TYR A 355 16.78 10.43 7.36
C TYR A 355 16.12 9.05 7.19
N CYS A 356 16.93 8.05 6.85
CA CYS A 356 16.50 6.68 6.60
C CYS A 356 17.08 5.68 7.62
N GLU A 357 17.30 6.11 8.86
CA GLU A 357 17.85 5.30 9.95
C GLU A 357 16.99 4.04 10.20
N GLY A 358 15.67 4.13 9.95
CA GLY A 358 14.74 3.02 10.09
C GLY A 358 15.09 1.82 9.20
N SER A 359 15.83 2.06 8.12
CA SER A 359 16.33 1.06 7.17
C SER A 359 17.86 1.11 7.02
N GLY A 360 18.57 1.53 8.06
CA GLY A 360 20.04 1.52 8.08
C GLY A 360 20.70 2.57 7.20
N GLY A 361 20.06 3.73 7.01
CA GLY A 361 20.58 4.84 6.21
C GLY A 361 20.41 4.65 4.70
N LYS A 362 19.55 3.73 4.27
CA LYS A 362 19.30 3.41 2.85
C LYS A 362 17.85 3.58 2.49
N VAL A 363 17.55 4.00 1.26
CA VAL A 363 16.20 3.89 0.72
C VAL A 363 15.81 2.42 0.58
N VAL A 364 14.52 2.12 0.65
CA VAL A 364 14.00 0.75 0.52
C VAL A 364 13.26 0.55 -0.80
N PHE A 365 13.41 -0.64 -1.39
CA PHE A 365 12.90 -0.92 -2.72
C PHE A 365 11.44 -1.41 -2.69
N HIS A 366 10.62 -0.89 -3.60
CA HIS A 366 9.17 -1.15 -3.69
C HIS A 366 8.74 -1.63 -5.08
N SER A 367 7.82 -2.60 -5.15
CA SER A 367 7.17 -3.00 -6.40
C SER A 367 5.83 -2.26 -6.48
N GLN A 368 5.80 -1.14 -7.22
CA GLN A 368 4.69 -0.19 -7.14
C GLN A 368 3.43 -0.78 -7.80
N SER A 369 2.31 -0.69 -7.08
CA SER A 369 1.09 -1.40 -7.48
C SER A 369 0.38 -0.86 -8.73
N GLY A 370 0.83 0.24 -9.33
CA GLY A 370 0.18 0.96 -10.44
C GLY A 370 -0.73 2.10 -9.95
N ILE A 371 -0.90 3.13 -10.78
CA ILE A 371 -1.87 4.25 -10.62
C ILE A 371 -2.70 4.43 -11.89
N SER A 372 -3.81 5.17 -11.84
CA SER A 372 -4.74 5.30 -12.98
C SER A 372 -4.11 5.83 -14.28
N GLU A 373 -3.00 6.55 -14.21
CA GLU A 373 -2.26 7.08 -15.37
C GLU A 373 -1.36 6.06 -16.08
N ASP A 374 -1.13 4.89 -15.49
CA ASP A 374 -0.33 3.85 -16.14
C ASP A 374 -1.23 3.13 -17.15
N VAL A 375 -0.90 3.23 -18.44
CA VAL A 375 -1.72 2.70 -19.55
C VAL A 375 -1.00 1.56 -20.25
N GLU A 376 0.27 1.79 -20.64
CA GLU A 376 1.09 0.76 -21.31
C GLU A 376 1.81 -0.13 -20.29
N GLU A 377 2.12 0.43 -19.12
CA GLU A 377 3.03 -0.17 -18.15
C GLU A 377 2.31 -1.07 -17.15
N THR A 378 2.80 -2.30 -17.02
CA THR A 378 2.31 -3.22 -15.97
C THR A 378 2.83 -2.80 -14.60
N ALA A 379 1.94 -2.89 -13.60
CA ALA A 379 2.26 -2.61 -12.21
C ALA A 379 3.46 -3.42 -11.69
N GLY A 380 4.47 -2.72 -11.19
CA GLY A 380 5.60 -3.30 -10.46
C GLY A 380 6.31 -4.40 -11.25
N THR A 381 6.32 -5.60 -10.65
CA THR A 381 6.91 -6.83 -11.19
C THR A 381 5.86 -7.87 -11.57
N ARG A 382 4.58 -7.49 -11.64
CA ARG A 382 3.48 -8.40 -11.94
C ARG A 382 3.53 -8.85 -13.39
N ILE A 383 2.87 -9.96 -13.68
CA ILE A 383 2.62 -10.39 -15.06
C ILE A 383 1.49 -9.53 -15.64
N PRO A 384 1.58 -9.08 -16.91
CA PRO A 384 0.53 -8.30 -17.54
C PRO A 384 -0.84 -8.97 -17.47
N ILE A 385 -1.88 -8.16 -17.34
CA ILE A 385 -3.26 -8.64 -17.25
C ILE A 385 -3.67 -9.32 -18.56
N GLY A 386 -4.23 -10.52 -18.47
CA GLY A 386 -4.59 -11.37 -19.61
C GLY A 386 -3.46 -12.31 -20.05
N ASP A 387 -2.23 -12.08 -19.58
CA ASP A 387 -1.06 -12.86 -19.93
C ASP A 387 -0.69 -13.87 -18.85
N GLU A 388 -1.42 -13.89 -17.74
CA GLU A 388 -1.02 -14.67 -16.59
C GLU A 388 -1.04 -16.19 -16.91
N PRO A 389 0.04 -16.94 -16.66
CA PRO A 389 0.07 -18.40 -16.84
C PRO A 389 -0.72 -19.07 -15.71
N PRO A 390 -0.98 -20.40 -15.74
CA PRO A 390 -1.62 -21.13 -14.64
C PRO A 390 -1.00 -20.85 -13.27
N LEU A 391 -1.76 -21.01 -12.18
CA LEU A 391 -1.43 -20.49 -10.85
C LEU A 391 -0.01 -20.85 -10.39
N PHE A 392 0.37 -22.12 -10.46
CA PHE A 392 1.71 -22.56 -10.03
C PHE A 392 2.84 -22.03 -10.92
N ASN A 393 2.58 -21.81 -12.22
CA ASN A 393 3.55 -21.18 -13.11
C ASN A 393 3.68 -19.69 -12.79
N HIS A 394 2.56 -19.03 -12.50
CA HIS A 394 2.54 -17.62 -12.10
C HIS A 394 3.34 -17.43 -10.82
N LEU A 395 3.04 -18.21 -9.78
CA LEU A 395 3.78 -18.19 -8.51
C LEU A 395 5.28 -18.43 -8.72
N ARG A 396 5.66 -19.41 -9.54
CA ARG A 396 7.07 -19.69 -9.87
C ARG A 396 7.76 -18.51 -10.56
N ALA A 397 7.05 -17.79 -11.43
CA ALA A 397 7.60 -16.63 -12.13
C ALA A 397 7.79 -15.42 -11.21
N VAL A 398 6.85 -15.14 -10.30
CA VAL A 398 6.86 -13.89 -9.51
C VAL A 398 7.61 -13.99 -8.18
N ILE A 399 7.56 -15.14 -7.49
CA ILE A 399 8.19 -15.32 -6.16
C ILE A 399 9.68 -14.91 -6.12
N PRO A 400 10.53 -15.23 -7.12
CA PRO A 400 11.95 -14.85 -7.10
C PRO A 400 12.21 -13.33 -6.94
N PHE A 401 11.26 -12.49 -7.37
CA PHE A 401 11.33 -11.05 -7.24
C PHE A 401 11.09 -10.55 -5.81
N HIS A 402 10.33 -11.28 -5.00
CA HIS A 402 9.78 -10.74 -3.75
C HIS A 402 10.84 -10.40 -2.69
N LYS A 403 12.00 -11.07 -2.73
CA LYS A 403 13.09 -10.85 -1.78
C LYS A 403 13.71 -9.45 -1.88
N TYR A 404 13.65 -8.81 -3.05
CA TYR A 404 14.26 -7.48 -3.27
C TYR A 404 13.40 -6.35 -2.71
N PHE A 405 12.09 -6.50 -2.74
CA PHE A 405 11.15 -5.43 -2.39
C PHE A 405 10.79 -5.47 -0.90
N THR A 406 11.76 -5.10 -0.06
CA THR A 406 11.63 -5.12 1.41
C THR A 406 10.57 -4.16 1.93
N SER A 407 10.23 -3.12 1.18
CA SER A 407 9.16 -2.20 1.57
C SER A 407 7.79 -2.66 1.08
N GLY A 408 7.67 -3.47 0.03
CA GLY A 408 6.36 -3.98 -0.40
C GLY A 408 6.34 -4.50 -1.84
N VAL A 409 5.66 -5.63 -2.01
CA VAL A 409 5.39 -6.29 -3.31
C VAL A 409 4.22 -7.24 -3.12
N SER A 410 3.40 -7.37 -4.17
CA SER A 410 2.22 -8.22 -4.14
C SER A 410 1.82 -8.70 -5.53
N ASP A 411 1.18 -9.87 -5.54
CA ASP A 411 0.46 -10.39 -6.69
C ASP A 411 -1.02 -10.58 -6.34
N ILE A 412 -1.85 -10.48 -7.38
CA ILE A 412 -3.30 -10.58 -7.29
C ILE A 412 -3.74 -11.84 -8.02
N PHE A 413 -4.45 -12.71 -7.29
CA PHE A 413 -5.00 -13.94 -7.84
C PHE A 413 -6.52 -13.90 -7.77
N ILE A 414 -7.19 -13.99 -8.92
CA ILE A 414 -8.65 -14.04 -9.01
C ILE A 414 -9.07 -15.49 -9.20
N PHE A 415 -9.92 -16.01 -8.33
CA PHE A 415 -10.43 -17.37 -8.41
C PHE A 415 -11.90 -17.40 -8.81
N ASP A 416 -12.32 -18.51 -9.39
CA ASP A 416 -13.73 -18.84 -9.60
C ASP A 416 -14.45 -19.03 -8.25
N LYS A 417 -15.76 -18.83 -8.25
CA LYS A 417 -16.61 -18.90 -7.05
C LYS A 417 -16.57 -20.26 -6.33
N THR A 418 -16.25 -21.34 -7.04
CA THR A 418 -16.13 -22.70 -6.47
C THR A 418 -15.06 -22.81 -5.39
N VAL A 419 -14.05 -21.93 -5.38
CA VAL A 419 -13.02 -21.93 -4.34
C VAL A 419 -13.60 -21.71 -2.92
N ARG A 420 -14.80 -21.11 -2.82
CA ARG A 420 -15.51 -20.91 -1.54
C ARG A 420 -15.87 -22.22 -0.85
N ASP A 421 -16.07 -23.28 -1.63
CA ASP A 421 -16.42 -24.60 -1.11
C ASP A 421 -15.20 -25.34 -0.56
N ASN A 422 -13.99 -24.85 -0.87
CA ASN A 422 -12.73 -25.45 -0.43
C ASN A 422 -11.71 -24.41 0.10
N PRO A 423 -12.00 -23.76 1.25
CA PRO A 423 -11.08 -22.80 1.86
C PRO A 423 -9.77 -23.46 2.34
N GLN A 424 -9.75 -24.77 2.58
CA GLN A 424 -8.53 -25.48 2.98
C GLN A 424 -7.49 -25.45 1.86
N SER A 425 -7.88 -25.74 0.61
CA SER A 425 -6.94 -25.69 -0.52
C SER A 425 -6.34 -24.30 -0.72
N MET A 426 -7.12 -23.24 -0.51
CA MET A 426 -6.59 -21.87 -0.54
C MET A 426 -5.60 -21.60 0.61
N ALA A 427 -5.89 -22.08 1.82
CA ALA A 427 -4.95 -22.00 2.94
C ALA A 427 -3.63 -22.72 2.62
N ASP A 428 -3.68 -23.91 2.01
CA ASP A 428 -2.50 -24.67 1.62
C ASP A 428 -1.68 -23.95 0.53
N ILE A 429 -2.34 -23.31 -0.44
CA ILE A 429 -1.67 -22.46 -1.46
C ILE A 429 -0.95 -21.28 -0.79
N ILE A 430 -1.61 -20.59 0.15
CA ILE A 430 -1.01 -19.47 0.90
C ILE A 430 0.23 -19.94 1.67
N LYS A 431 0.10 -21.02 2.46
CA LYS A 431 1.22 -21.63 3.21
C LYS A 431 2.37 -22.00 2.28
N GLY A 432 2.07 -22.76 1.22
CA GLY A 432 3.06 -23.24 0.27
C GLY A 432 3.78 -22.12 -0.47
N SER A 433 3.07 -21.08 -0.89
CA SER A 433 3.66 -19.93 -1.58
C SER A 433 4.52 -19.07 -0.64
N MET A 434 4.08 -18.81 0.59
CA MET A 434 4.87 -18.04 1.56
C MET A 434 6.12 -18.79 2.01
N LYS A 435 6.05 -20.11 2.19
CA LYS A 435 7.23 -20.95 2.44
C LYS A 435 8.26 -20.90 1.31
N ARG A 436 7.82 -20.61 0.09
CA ARG A 436 8.70 -20.41 -1.08
C ARG A 436 9.24 -18.98 -1.21
N GLY A 437 8.85 -18.07 -0.32
CA GLY A 437 9.33 -16.68 -0.30
C GLY A 437 8.34 -15.67 -0.87
N LEU A 438 7.07 -16.03 -1.09
CA LEU A 438 6.06 -15.03 -1.40
C LEU A 438 5.86 -14.10 -0.20
N ARG A 439 5.98 -12.78 -0.44
CA ARG A 439 5.82 -11.75 0.59
C ARG A 439 4.35 -11.46 0.94
N THR A 440 3.52 -11.25 -0.08
CA THR A 440 2.11 -10.86 0.07
C THR A 440 1.26 -11.64 -0.90
N PHE A 441 0.24 -12.33 -0.38
CA PHE A 441 -0.77 -13.04 -1.16
C PHE A 441 -2.09 -12.28 -1.11
N THR A 442 -2.59 -11.85 -2.27
CA THR A 442 -3.91 -11.23 -2.39
C THR A 442 -4.83 -12.10 -3.24
N VAL A 443 -5.98 -12.45 -2.66
CA VAL A 443 -7.02 -13.24 -3.32
C VAL A 443 -8.26 -12.40 -3.56
N ASN A 444 -8.88 -12.57 -4.72
CA ASN A 444 -10.24 -12.10 -4.97
C ASN A 444 -11.06 -13.21 -5.66
N VAL A 445 -12.39 -13.11 -5.61
CA VAL A 445 -13.28 -14.02 -6.34
C VAL A 445 -13.98 -13.24 -7.45
N GLY A 446 -14.12 -13.85 -8.63
CA GLY A 446 -14.60 -13.15 -9.84
C GLY A 446 -15.97 -12.49 -9.71
N ASP A 447 -16.85 -13.02 -8.86
CA ASP A 447 -18.21 -12.52 -8.59
C ASP A 447 -18.30 -11.61 -7.35
N SER A 448 -17.16 -11.15 -6.80
CA SER A 448 -17.14 -10.23 -5.65
C SER A 448 -17.77 -8.86 -5.98
N ASP A 449 -18.48 -8.29 -5.00
CA ASP A 449 -19.00 -6.92 -5.04
C ASP A 449 -17.89 -5.86 -4.95
N LEU A 450 -16.71 -6.26 -4.46
CA LEU A 450 -15.52 -5.42 -4.40
C LEU A 450 -14.60 -5.71 -5.59
N ILE A 451 -14.29 -4.65 -6.33
CA ILE A 451 -13.32 -4.70 -7.43
C ILE A 451 -11.95 -4.40 -6.85
N ARG A 452 -11.02 -5.33 -7.02
CA ARG A 452 -9.60 -5.13 -6.72
C ARG A 452 -8.98 -4.31 -7.86
N ILE A 453 -8.50 -3.11 -7.57
CA ILE A 453 -7.83 -2.26 -8.54
C ILE A 453 -6.36 -2.69 -8.64
N THR A 454 -5.52 -2.16 -7.77
CA THR A 454 -4.07 -2.37 -7.80
C THR A 454 -3.51 -2.68 -6.42
N GLY A 455 -3.80 -1.82 -5.45
CA GLY A 455 -3.44 -1.96 -4.03
C GLY A 455 -4.60 -1.73 -3.07
N TYR A 456 -5.80 -1.45 -3.59
CA TYR A 456 -7.00 -1.14 -2.82
C TYR A 456 -8.25 -1.71 -3.51
N MET A 457 -9.41 -1.57 -2.87
CA MET A 457 -10.70 -1.98 -3.40
C MET A 457 -11.65 -0.81 -3.52
N ILE A 458 -12.55 -0.91 -4.49
CA ILE A 458 -13.72 -0.05 -4.60
C ILE A 458 -14.97 -0.94 -4.71
N LYS A 459 -16.14 -0.43 -4.31
CA LYS A 459 -17.40 -1.12 -4.59
C LYS A 459 -17.78 -0.96 -6.05
N ARG A 460 -18.38 -2.01 -6.64
CA ARG A 460 -19.02 -1.91 -7.97
C ARG A 460 -20.02 -0.76 -8.04
N THR A 461 -20.78 -0.54 -6.97
CA THR A 461 -21.74 0.57 -6.89
C THR A 461 -21.07 1.93 -6.94
N ASP A 462 -19.88 2.08 -6.36
CA ASP A 462 -19.17 3.35 -6.33
C ASP A 462 -18.59 3.65 -7.72
N LEU A 463 -18.12 2.62 -8.44
CA LEU A 463 -17.77 2.72 -9.86
C LEU A 463 -18.96 3.16 -10.72
N ASP A 464 -20.12 2.55 -10.51
CA ASP A 464 -21.34 2.89 -11.25
C ASP A 464 -21.83 4.31 -10.94
N ASN A 465 -21.73 4.72 -9.67
CA ASN A 465 -22.04 6.09 -9.24
C ASN A 465 -21.11 7.10 -9.90
N TYR A 466 -19.80 6.83 -9.90
CA TYR A 466 -18.81 7.68 -10.55
C TYR A 466 -19.14 7.88 -12.03
N ARG A 467 -19.42 6.79 -12.76
CA ARG A 467 -19.81 6.84 -14.18
C ARG A 467 -21.11 7.61 -14.44
N LYS A 468 -21.97 7.76 -13.43
CA LYS A 468 -23.22 8.54 -13.48
C LYS A 468 -23.07 9.98 -12.96
N GLY A 469 -21.87 10.40 -12.53
CA GLY A 469 -21.65 11.69 -11.89
C GLY A 469 -22.27 11.82 -10.49
N ILE A 470 -22.59 10.69 -9.85
CA ILE A 470 -23.13 10.63 -8.48
C ILE A 470 -21.95 10.68 -7.50
N LYS A 471 -22.07 11.51 -6.47
CA LYS A 471 -21.03 11.66 -5.44
C LYS A 471 -20.76 10.34 -4.71
N ASN A 472 -19.48 10.01 -4.57
CA ASN A 472 -19.02 8.92 -3.71
C ASN A 472 -18.42 9.47 -2.41
N LYS A 473 -18.65 8.74 -1.30
CA LYS A 473 -17.99 9.02 -0.03
C LYS A 473 -16.50 8.64 -0.08
N ASP A 474 -16.19 7.57 -0.79
CA ASP A 474 -14.86 6.98 -0.89
C ASP A 474 -14.06 7.78 -1.90
N SER A 475 -12.97 8.42 -1.44
CA SER A 475 -12.10 9.22 -2.33
C SER A 475 -11.33 8.37 -3.32
N SER A 476 -11.12 7.08 -3.04
CA SER A 476 -10.40 6.16 -3.92
C SER A 476 -11.25 5.67 -5.10
N ALA A 477 -12.59 5.85 -5.05
CA ALA A 477 -13.50 5.42 -6.12
C ALA A 477 -13.17 6.05 -7.48
N ASN A 478 -12.78 7.33 -7.50
CA ASN A 478 -12.46 8.05 -8.74
C ASN A 478 -11.18 7.49 -9.38
N LEU A 479 -10.12 7.37 -8.58
CA LEU A 479 -8.85 6.75 -9.00
C LEU A 479 -9.08 5.31 -9.49
N GLY A 480 -9.97 4.59 -8.81
CA GLY A 480 -10.28 3.21 -9.12
C GLY A 480 -11.02 3.09 -10.45
N ALA A 481 -11.97 3.98 -10.72
CA ALA A 481 -12.72 3.98 -11.97
C ALA A 481 -11.83 4.23 -13.18
N GLU A 482 -10.96 5.24 -13.12
CA GLU A 482 -9.98 5.51 -14.18
C GLU A 482 -9.03 4.33 -14.38
N ALA A 483 -8.53 3.73 -13.29
CA ALA A 483 -7.65 2.57 -13.37
C ALA A 483 -8.35 1.34 -13.97
N VAL A 484 -9.64 1.11 -13.68
CA VAL A 484 -10.41 0.01 -14.30
C VAL A 484 -10.35 0.10 -15.82
N ASP A 485 -10.57 1.30 -16.34
CA ASP A 485 -10.67 1.53 -17.78
C ASP A 485 -9.28 1.54 -18.44
N ASN A 486 -8.29 2.21 -17.84
CA ASN A 486 -6.95 2.36 -18.41
C ASN A 486 -6.09 1.08 -18.31
N GLN A 487 -6.28 0.29 -17.25
CA GLN A 487 -5.42 -0.86 -16.95
C GLN A 487 -6.07 -2.20 -17.22
N ARG A 488 -7.27 -2.23 -17.82
CA ARG A 488 -8.00 -3.47 -18.14
C ARG A 488 -8.20 -4.37 -16.92
N ILE A 489 -8.43 -3.79 -15.74
CA ILE A 489 -8.48 -4.50 -14.45
C ILE A 489 -9.46 -5.68 -14.46
N LEU A 490 -10.58 -5.54 -15.17
CA LEU A 490 -11.64 -6.56 -15.26
C LEU A 490 -11.29 -7.74 -16.19
N GLU A 491 -10.16 -7.69 -16.89
CA GLU A 491 -9.73 -8.72 -17.85
C GLU A 491 -8.73 -9.73 -17.27
N ARG A 492 -8.45 -9.65 -15.97
CA ARG A 492 -7.60 -10.62 -15.24
C ARG A 492 -8.15 -12.04 -15.36
N LYS A 493 -7.26 -13.01 -15.56
CA LYS A 493 -7.65 -14.42 -15.67
C LYS A 493 -8.21 -14.96 -14.35
N ILE A 494 -9.35 -15.63 -14.47
CA ILE A 494 -10.00 -16.38 -13.38
C ILE A 494 -9.36 -17.76 -13.26
N ARG A 495 -8.96 -18.15 -12.05
CA ARG A 495 -8.35 -19.44 -11.71
C ARG A 495 -9.40 -20.45 -11.24
N ILE A 496 -9.22 -21.71 -11.60
CA ILE A 496 -9.90 -22.85 -10.96
C ILE A 496 -8.88 -23.45 -9.97
N ALA A 497 -9.30 -23.71 -8.73
CA ALA A 497 -8.37 -24.12 -7.66
C ALA A 497 -7.72 -25.51 -7.88
N ASP A 498 -8.31 -26.32 -8.76
CA ASP A 498 -7.87 -27.69 -9.08
C ASP A 498 -6.89 -27.77 -10.27
N GLU A 499 -6.51 -26.63 -10.88
CA GLU A 499 -5.49 -26.49 -11.94
C GLU A 499 -4.16 -25.94 -11.42
#